data_AF-A0A1C7MXJ9-F1
#
_entry.id   AF-A0A1C7MXJ9-F1
#
_cell.length_a   1.000
_cell.length_b   1.000
_cell.length_c   1.000
_cell.angle_alpha   90.00
_cell.angle_beta   90.00
_cell.angle_gamma   90.00
#
_symmetry.space_group_name_H-M   'P 1'
#
loop_
_entity.id
_entity.type
_entity.pdbx_description
1 polymer ?
#
loop_
_entity_poly.entity_id
_entity_poly.type
_entity_poly.pdbx_seq_one_letter_code
_entity_poly.pdbx_strand_id
1 'polypeptide(L)' 'MPALGLPTDVSATADGTRRLFNKWSYEDVEVKDISLQDYIQIRQQVYLPHTAGRFAVKRFRKAQV' A
#
# COMPACT_ATOMS: atom_id res chain seq x y z
N MET A 1 -33.28 11.12 3.89
CA MET A 1 -31.87 10.93 3.52
C MET A 1 -31.58 9.44 3.63
N PRO A 2 -31.24 8.73 2.54
CA PRO A 2 -30.85 7.33 2.67
C PRO A 2 -29.55 7.30 3.46
N ALA A 3 -29.51 6.51 4.54
CA ALA A 3 -28.25 6.19 5.20
C ALA A 3 -27.37 5.51 4.15
N LEU A 4 -26.21 6.10 3.83
CA LEU A 4 -25.20 5.44 3.02
C LEU A 4 -24.69 4.25 3.83
N GLY A 5 -25.34 3.10 3.67
CA GLY A 5 -24.83 1.82 4.15
C GLY A 5 -23.56 1.53 3.37
N LEU A 6 -22.42 1.61 4.05
CA LEU A 6 -21.17 1.12 3.49
C LEU A 6 -21.31 -0.40 3.24
N PRO A 7 -20.81 -0.91 2.11
CA PRO A 7 -20.75 -2.35 1.88
C PRO A 7 -20.01 -3.05 3.02
N THR A 8 -20.50 -4.23 3.41
CA THR A 8 -19.97 -5.00 4.54
C THR A 8 -18.47 -5.26 4.42
N ASP A 9 -17.99 -5.46 3.19
CA ASP A 9 -16.57 -5.69 2.88
C ASP A 9 -15.65 -4.51 3.25
N VAL A 10 -16.17 -3.28 3.13
CA VAL A 10 -15.44 -2.06 3.49
C VAL A 10 -15.50 -1.85 5.00
N SER A 11 -16.64 -2.13 5.64
CA SER A 11 -16.77 -2.01 7.09
C SER A 11 -15.97 -3.06 7.88
N ALA A 12 -15.80 -4.26 7.34
CA ALA A 12 -15.02 -5.33 7.96
C ALA A 12 -13.51 -5.05 7.98
N THR A 13 -13.04 -4.08 7.19
CA THR A 13 -11.62 -3.66 7.14
C THR A 13 -11.39 -2.35 7.89
N ALA A 14 -12.35 -1.90 8.70
CA ALA A 14 -12.27 -0.63 9.45
C ALA A 14 -11.25 -0.63 10.60
N ASP A 15 -10.49 -1.71 10.77
CA ASP A 15 -9.49 -1.93 11.83
C ASP A 15 -8.29 -0.95 11.79
N GLY A 16 -8.31 0.07 10.93
CA GLY A 16 -7.25 1.08 10.80
C GLY A 16 -5.98 0.59 10.11
N THR A 17 -5.86 -0.72 9.85
CA THR A 17 -4.74 -1.33 9.15
C THR A 17 -4.86 -1.18 7.63
N ARG A 18 -3.84 -0.63 6.96
CA ARG A 18 -3.82 -0.51 5.49
C ARG A 18 -3.47 -1.84 4.85
N ARG A 19 -4.46 -2.45 4.20
CA ARG A 19 -4.32 -3.70 3.45
C ARG A 19 -4.44 -3.45 1.95
N LEU A 20 -3.63 -4.15 1.16
CA LEU A 20 -3.71 -4.07 -0.30
C LEU A 20 -5.02 -4.72 -0.78
N PHE A 21 -5.78 -3.99 -1.61
CA PHE A 21 -7.12 -4.36 -2.08
C PHE A 21 -8.10 -4.75 -0.94
N ASN A 22 -7.88 -4.23 0.28
CA ASN A 22 -8.61 -4.62 1.49
C ASN A 22 -8.57 -6.12 1.82
N LYS A 23 -7.61 -6.87 1.24
CA LYS A 23 -7.52 -8.34 1.36
C LYS A 23 -6.17 -8.81 1.87
N TRP A 24 -5.09 -8.20 1.40
CA TRP A 24 -3.73 -8.67 1.67
C TRP A 24 -3.03 -7.76 2.67
N SER A 25 -2.44 -8.36 3.71
CA SER A 25 -1.59 -7.63 4.65
C SER A 25 -0.21 -7.38 4.06
N TYR A 26 0.42 -6.29 4.50
CA TYR A 26 1.84 -5.98 4.25
C TYR A 26 2.74 -6.47 5.38
N GLU A 27 2.14 -6.90 6.50
CA GLU A 27 2.85 -7.51 7.61
C GLU A 27 3.45 -8.85 7.14
N ASP A 28 4.68 -9.15 7.59
CA ASP A 28 5.46 -10.34 7.23
C ASP A 28 6.11 -10.38 5.84
N VAL A 29 6.06 -9.27 5.08
CA VAL A 29 6.81 -9.17 3.81
C VAL A 29 8.24 -8.70 4.07
N GLU A 30 9.18 -9.63 4.08
CA GLU A 30 10.61 -9.36 4.29
C GLU A 30 11.44 -9.55 3.01
N VAL A 31 12.39 -8.64 2.77
CA VAL A 31 13.39 -8.78 1.70
C VAL A 31 14.59 -9.53 2.25
N LYS A 32 14.87 -10.71 1.69
CA LYS A 32 15.97 -11.57 2.13
C LYS A 32 17.36 -11.07 1.74
N ASP A 33 17.45 -10.24 0.69
CA ASP A 33 18.71 -9.68 0.17
C ASP A 33 18.91 -8.25 0.66
N ILE A 34 20.04 -8.02 1.35
CA ILE A 34 20.41 -6.74 1.95
C ILE A 34 20.56 -5.64 0.88
N SER A 35 21.07 -5.98 -0.31
CA SER A 35 21.31 -4.99 -1.37
C SER A 35 20.02 -4.46 -2.02
N LEU A 36 18.94 -5.24 -1.94
CA LEU A 36 17.64 -4.91 -2.52
C LEU A 36 16.71 -4.20 -1.54
N GLN A 37 17.04 -4.18 -0.25
CA GLN A 37 16.21 -3.61 0.82
C GLN A 37 15.89 -2.12 0.57
N ASP A 38 16.82 -1.36 0.01
CA ASP A 38 16.63 0.06 -0.29
C ASP A 38 15.94 0.32 -1.64
N TYR A 39 15.84 -0.70 -2.50
CA TYR A 39 15.27 -0.60 -3.85
C TYR A 39 13.87 -1.20 -3.99
N ILE A 40 13.43 -2.00 -3.01
CA ILE A 40 12.09 -2.58 -2.95
C ILE A 40 11.34 -1.92 -1.79
N GLN A 41 10.37 -1.07 -2.12
CA GLN A 41 9.58 -0.36 -1.11
C GLN A 41 8.45 -1.24 -0.58
N ILE A 42 8.45 -1.49 0.73
CA ILE A 42 7.38 -2.24 1.43
C ILE A 42 6.78 -1.39 2.56
N ARG A 43 7.47 -0.32 2.98
CA ARG A 43 7.09 0.49 4.15
C ARG A 43 5.87 1.38 3.92
N GLN A 44 5.59 1.74 2.67
CA GLN A 44 4.43 2.57 2.33
C GLN A 44 3.26 1.68 1.92
N GLN A 45 2.37 1.45 2.88
CA GLN A 45 1.15 0.65 2.67
C GLN A 45 0.11 1.44 1.89
N VAL A 46 -0.39 0.87 0.79
CA VAL A 46 -1.39 1.50 -0.09
C VAL A 46 -2.57 0.56 -0.31
N TYR A 47 -3.79 1.11 -0.41
CA TYR A 47 -4.98 0.31 -0.71
C TYR A 47 -5.03 -0.16 -2.18
N LEU A 48 -4.52 0.66 -3.11
CA LEU A 48 -4.51 0.41 -4.55
C LEU A 48 -3.11 0.68 -5.12
N PRO A 49 -2.62 -0.11 -6.09
CA PRO A 49 -1.32 0.12 -6.71
C PRO A 49 -1.29 1.32 -7.68
N HIS A 50 -2.41 2.03 -7.83
CA HIS A 50 -2.52 3.20 -8.70
C HIS A 50 -2.30 4.49 -7.91
N THR A 51 -1.17 5.15 -8.15
CA THR A 51 -0.84 6.45 -7.55
C THR A 51 -0.43 7.46 -8.62
N ALA A 52 -0.81 8.73 -8.48
CA ALA A 52 -0.46 9.81 -9.41
C ALA A 52 0.91 10.44 -9.11
N GLY A 53 1.87 9.64 -8.63
CA GLY A 53 3.16 10.12 -8.15
C GLY A 53 4.15 10.47 -9.26
N ARG A 54 4.94 11.54 -9.04
CA ARG A 54 5.94 12.04 -10.01
C ARG A 54 7.34 11.49 -9.71
N PHE A 55 7.54 10.20 -10.00
CA PHE A 55 8.77 9.49 -9.63
C PHE A 55 9.89 9.57 -10.68
N ALA A 56 9.58 10.01 -11.90
CA ALA A 56 10.57 10.14 -12.97
C ALA A 56 11.42 11.43 -12.89
N VAL A 57 11.03 12.42 -12.07
CA VAL A 57 11.66 13.76 -12.06
C VAL A 57 13.05 13.76 -11.45
N LYS A 58 13.34 12.88 -10.49
CA LYS A 58 14.64 12.80 -9.81
C LYS A 58 15.22 11.39 -9.91
N ARG A 59 16.55 11.28 -10.00
CA ARG A 59 17.25 9.99 -9.97
C ARG A 59 16.89 9.24 -8.68
N PHE A 60 16.72 7.92 -8.79
CA PHE A 60 16.38 6.99 -7.69
C PHE A 60 15.02 7.21 -7.02
N ARG A 61 14.21 8.18 -7.44
CA ARG A 61 12.89 8.41 -6.83
C ARG A 61 11.86 7.33 -7.12
N LYS A 62 12.11 6.48 -8.13
CA LYS A 62 11.32 5.26 -8.41
C LYS A 62 11.54 4.15 -7.37
N ALA A 63 12.67 4.16 -6.66
CA ALA A 63 12.95 3.17 -5.61
C ALA A 63 12.13 3.41 -4.33
N GLN A 64 11.51 4.59 -4.20
CA GLN A 64 10.74 4.99 -3.03
C GLN A 64 9.23 4.67 -3.14
N VAL A 65 8.81 3.95 -4.18
CA VAL A 65 7.41 3.70 -4.56
C VAL A 65 7.03 2.27 -4.28
#